data_AF-A0A8T2UM87-F1
#
_entry.id   AF-A0A8T2UM87-F1
#
_cell.length_a   1.000
_cell.length_b   1.000
_cell.length_c   1.000
_cell.angle_alpha   90.00
_cell.angle_beta   90.00
_cell.angle_gamma   90.00
#
_symmetry.space_group_name_H-M   'P 1'
#
loop_
_entity.id
_entity.type
_entity.pdbx_description
1 polymer ?
#
loop_
_entity_poly.entity_id
_entity_poly.type
_entity_poly.pdbx_seq_one_letter_code
_entity_poly.pdbx_strand_id
1 'polypeptide(L)'
;MLAADKYDVPLLIEICEAYLVDTMNTRSALEALEVASRLSSATVLKEAALSTIVHNSESILFSKDYEEFALKNPLLAVKVSQSVMRQLKSRLYAKPPITQ
;
A
#
# COMPACT_ATOMS: atom_id res chain seq x y z
N MET A 1 -5.92 -1.02 -15.70
CA MET A 1 -6.31 0.08 -14.78
C MET A 1 -6.23 1.47 -15.41
N LEU A 2 -5.07 2.02 -15.78
CA LEU A 2 -4.98 3.41 -16.31
C LEU A 2 -5.86 3.65 -17.54
N ALA A 3 -5.96 2.68 -18.45
CA ALA A 3 -6.88 2.78 -19.58
C ALA A 3 -8.35 2.74 -19.13
N ALA A 4 -8.69 1.88 -18.18
CA ALA A 4 -10.05 1.78 -17.64
C ALA A 4 -10.48 3.10 -16.96
N ASP A 5 -9.56 3.76 -16.25
CA ASP A 5 -9.77 5.10 -15.69
C ASP A 5 -9.92 6.16 -16.78
N LYS A 6 -9.03 6.16 -17.78
CA LYS A 6 -9.08 7.10 -18.91
C LYS A 6 -10.38 7.01 -19.72
N TYR A 7 -10.95 5.82 -19.86
CA TYR A 7 -12.18 5.56 -20.61
C TYR A 7 -13.43 5.45 -19.72
N ASP A 8 -13.31 5.77 -18.43
CA ASP A 8 -14.39 5.70 -17.44
C ASP A 8 -15.17 4.39 -17.50
N VAL A 9 -14.46 3.28 -17.29
CA VAL A 9 -15.03 1.92 -17.26
C VAL A 9 -14.87 1.35 -15.84
N PRO A 10 -15.74 1.71 -14.87
CA PRO A 10 -15.58 1.36 -13.46
C PRO A 10 -15.46 -0.15 -13.20
N LEU A 11 -16.28 -0.97 -13.87
CA LEU A 11 -16.25 -2.43 -13.72
C LEU A 11 -14.88 -3.02 -14.08
N LEU A 12 -14.18 -2.46 -15.08
CA LEU A 12 -12.86 -2.92 -15.45
C LEU A 12 -11.80 -2.53 -14.41
N ILE A 13 -12.00 -1.40 -13.70
CA ILE A 13 -11.14 -1.02 -12.56
C ILE A 13 -11.31 -2.02 -11.43
N GLU A 14 -12.55 -2.35 -11.05
CA GLU A 14 -12.85 -3.33 -9.99
C GLU A 14 -12.24 -4.71 -10.27
N ILE A 15 -12.38 -5.21 -11.50
CA ILE A 15 -11.78 -6.48 -11.92
C ILE A 15 -10.25 -6.42 -11.83
N CYS A 16 -9.65 -5.32 -12.28
CA CYS A 16 -8.20 -5.15 -12.18
C CYS A 16 -7.72 -5.06 -10.73
N GLU A 17 -8.46 -4.35 -9.86
CA GLU A 17 -8.14 -4.27 -8.44
C GLU A 17 -8.15 -5.64 -7.79
N ALA A 18 -9.22 -6.41 -7.99
CA ALA A 18 -9.35 -7.75 -7.44
C ALA A 18 -8.17 -8.64 -7.86
N TYR A 19 -7.82 -8.63 -9.15
CA TYR A 19 -6.70 -9.40 -9.67
C TYR A 19 -5.34 -8.97 -9.08
N LEU A 20 -5.10 -7.66 -8.99
CA LEU A 20 -3.84 -7.14 -8.48
C LEU A 20 -3.70 -7.34 -6.96
N VAL A 21 -4.80 -7.32 -6.22
CA VAL A 21 -4.82 -7.66 -4.79
C VAL A 21 -4.48 -9.13 -4.58
N ASP A 22 -5.08 -10.03 -5.37
CA ASP A 22 -4.86 -11.48 -5.25
C ASP A 22 -3.42 -11.91 -5.61
N THR A 23 -2.81 -11.21 -6.57
CA THR A 23 -1.46 -11.52 -7.07
C THR A 23 -0.36 -10.68 -6.43
N MET A 24 -0.71 -9.81 -5.47
CA MET A 24 0.25 -8.89 -4.87
C MET A 24 1.29 -9.62 -4.02
N ASN A 25 2.54 -9.17 -4.12
CA ASN A 25 3.61 -9.55 -3.21
C ASN A 25 4.34 -8.30 -2.71
N THR A 26 5.32 -8.49 -1.83
CA THR A 26 6.05 -7.38 -1.20
C THR A 26 6.77 -6.48 -2.21
N ARG A 27 7.29 -7.02 -3.31
CA ARG A 27 7.95 -6.24 -4.36
C ARG A 27 6.95 -5.44 -5.18
N SER A 28 5.85 -6.08 -5.62
CA SER A 28 4.83 -5.41 -6.43
C SER A 28 3.96 -4.43 -5.64
N ALA A 29 3.98 -4.48 -4.31
CA ALA A 29 3.20 -3.58 -3.46
C ALA A 29 3.57 -2.09 -3.62
N LEU A 30 4.85 -1.75 -3.84
CA LEU A 30 5.26 -0.36 -4.06
C LEU A 30 4.74 0.19 -5.39
N GLU A 31 4.83 -0.62 -6.45
CA GLU A 31 4.30 -0.27 -7.78
C GLU A 31 2.77 -0.17 -7.74
N ALA A 32 2.10 -1.12 -7.07
CA ALA A 32 0.65 -1.10 -6.88
C ALA A 32 0.20 0.16 -6.13
N LEU A 33 0.90 0.55 -5.07
CA LEU A 33 0.61 1.78 -4.33
C LEU A 33 0.81 3.03 -5.18
N GLU A 34 1.86 3.07 -6.02
CA GLU A 34 2.10 4.18 -6.94
C GLU A 34 0.96 4.31 -7.96
N VAL A 35 0.58 3.20 -8.61
CA VAL A 35 -0.49 3.16 -9.61
C VAL A 35 -1.83 3.54 -8.98
N ALA A 36 -2.20 2.89 -7.87
CA ALA A 36 -3.47 3.13 -7.20
C ALA A 36 -3.57 4.56 -6.63
N SER A 37 -2.45 5.18 -6.26
CA SER A 37 -2.46 6.57 -5.77
C SER A 37 -2.79 7.61 -6.85
N ARG A 38 -2.71 7.25 -8.13
CA ARG A 38 -3.08 8.12 -9.27
C ARG A 38 -4.54 7.98 -9.65
N LEU A 39 -5.21 6.94 -9.17
CA LEU A 39 -6.58 6.57 -9.53
C LEU A 39 -7.48 6.81 -8.32
N SER A 40 -8.44 7.73 -8.42
CA SER A 40 -9.36 8.01 -7.32
C SER A 40 -10.27 6.81 -7.00
N SER A 41 -10.54 5.99 -8.02
CA SER A 41 -11.39 4.80 -7.98
C SER A 41 -10.69 3.56 -7.42
N ALA A 42 -9.35 3.52 -7.38
CA ALA A 42 -8.59 2.33 -6.98
C ALA A 42 -8.33 2.28 -5.46
N THR A 43 -9.39 2.35 -4.66
CA THR A 43 -9.28 2.43 -3.19
C THR A 43 -8.88 1.10 -2.57
N VAL A 44 -9.43 -0.02 -3.04
CA VAL A 44 -9.18 -1.36 -2.49
C VAL A 44 -7.72 -1.76 -2.70
N LEU A 45 -7.21 -1.55 -3.90
CA LEU A 45 -5.82 -1.83 -4.25
C LEU A 45 -4.86 -0.97 -3.43
N LYS A 46 -5.19 0.31 -3.23
CA LYS A 46 -4.38 1.23 -2.44
C LYS A 46 -4.29 0.80 -0.98
N GLU A 47 -5.39 0.39 -0.39
CA GLU A 47 -5.43 -0.09 1.00
C GLU A 47 -4.68 -1.41 1.15
N ALA A 48 -4.88 -2.36 0.22
CA ALA A 48 -4.17 -3.65 0.22
C ALA A 48 -2.65 -3.47 0.07
N ALA A 49 -2.22 -2.59 -0.86
CA ALA A 49 -0.81 -2.28 -1.07
C ALA A 49 -0.19 -1.64 0.19
N LEU A 50 -0.86 -0.65 0.77
CA LEU A 50 -0.38 0.00 1.99
C LEU A 50 -0.31 -0.99 3.17
N SER A 51 -1.31 -1.85 3.33
CA SER A 51 -1.33 -2.90 4.36
C SER A 51 -0.15 -3.86 4.19
N THR A 52 0.09 -4.33 2.97
CA THR A 52 1.21 -5.22 2.64
C THR A 52 2.56 -4.57 2.94
N ILE A 53 2.73 -3.30 2.59
CA ILE A 53 3.94 -2.53 2.89
C ILE A 53 4.15 -2.40 4.40
N VAL A 54 3.10 -2.02 5.11
CA VAL A 54 3.15 -1.80 6.56
C VAL A 54 3.47 -3.12 7.30
N HIS A 55 2.87 -4.23 6.89
CA HIS A 55 3.13 -5.56 7.45
C HIS A 55 4.58 -6.02 7.25
N ASN A 56 5.19 -5.68 6.11
CA ASN A 56 6.54 -6.07 5.73
C ASN A 56 7.56 -4.92 5.83
N SER A 57 7.25 -3.92 6.65
CA SER A 57 7.94 -2.62 6.68
C SER A 57 9.43 -2.73 6.99
N GLU A 58 9.85 -3.68 7.83
CA GLU A 58 11.27 -3.92 8.12
C GLU A 58 12.09 -4.34 6.89
N SER A 59 11.53 -5.14 5.97
CA SER A 59 12.26 -5.48 4.75
C SER A 59 12.15 -4.38 3.69
N ILE A 60 10.96 -3.75 3.59
CA ILE A 60 10.66 -2.81 2.51
C ILE A 60 11.36 -1.48 2.75
N LEU A 61 11.25 -0.88 3.94
CA LEU A 61 11.80 0.46 4.21
C LEU A 61 13.32 0.54 4.08
N PHE A 62 14.01 -0.59 4.23
CA PHE A 62 15.47 -0.69 4.12
C PHE A 62 15.94 -1.24 2.76
N SER A 63 15.03 -1.40 1.80
CA SER A 63 15.34 -1.87 0.45
C SER A 63 15.70 -0.73 -0.50
N LYS A 64 16.49 -1.04 -1.53
CA LYS A 64 16.77 -0.10 -2.65
C LYS A 64 15.49 0.30 -3.39
N ASP A 65 14.59 -0.65 -3.59
CA ASP A 65 13.30 -0.41 -4.25
C ASP A 65 12.49 0.68 -3.52
N TYR A 66 12.54 0.71 -2.18
CA TYR A 66 11.90 1.76 -1.41
C TYR A 66 12.63 3.11 -1.48
N GLU A 67 13.97 3.11 -1.54
CA GLU A 67 14.76 4.33 -1.76
C GLU A 67 14.39 4.98 -3.10
N GLU A 68 14.36 4.21 -4.18
CA GLU A 68 13.95 4.67 -5.51
C GLU A 68 12.49 5.13 -5.51
N PHE A 69 11.60 4.37 -4.88
CA PHE A 69 10.20 4.75 -4.69
C PHE A 69 10.07 6.10 -3.96
N ALA A 70 10.85 6.32 -2.89
CA ALA A 70 10.80 7.54 -2.10
C ALA A 70 11.33 8.76 -2.84
N LEU A 71 12.38 8.59 -3.64
CA LEU A 71 12.91 9.65 -4.53
C LEU A 71 11.87 10.07 -5.57
N LYS A 72 11.17 9.11 -6.16
CA LYS A 72 10.14 9.35 -7.18
C LYS A 72 8.82 9.85 -6.59
N ASN A 73 8.45 9.40 -5.39
CA ASN A 73 7.14 9.63 -4.78
C ASN A 73 7.27 10.12 -3.32
N PRO A 74 7.87 11.29 -3.05
CA PRO A 74 8.23 11.72 -1.69
C PRO A 74 7.01 11.83 -0.74
N LEU A 75 5.87 12.31 -1.24
CA LEU A 75 4.64 12.41 -0.44
C LEU A 75 4.02 11.05 -0.14
N LEU A 76 4.17 10.05 -1.02
CA LEU A 76 3.72 8.69 -0.74
C LEU A 76 4.63 8.02 0.28
N ALA A 77 5.95 8.23 0.20
CA ALA A 77 6.88 7.74 1.21
C ALA A 77 6.57 8.31 2.61
N VAL A 78 6.23 9.61 2.71
CA VAL A 78 5.76 10.19 3.99
C VAL A 78 4.51 9.49 4.50
N LYS A 79 3.51 9.23 3.62
CA LYS A 79 2.28 8.51 4.01
C LYS A 79 2.55 7.07 4.46
N VAL A 80 3.49 6.38 3.82
CA VAL A 80 3.94 5.05 4.23
C VAL A 80 4.57 5.13 5.63
N SER A 81 5.55 6.01 5.84
CA SER A 81 6.20 6.21 7.14
C SER A 81 5.21 6.53 8.25
N GLN A 82 4.24 7.42 8.00
CA GLN A 82 3.18 7.74 8.96
C GLN A 82 2.30 6.53 9.29
N SER A 83 1.97 5.70 8.29
CA SER A 83 1.16 4.49 8.48
C SER A 83 1.91 3.43 9.28
N VAL A 84 3.20 3.24 9.01
CA VAL A 84 4.08 2.37 9.79
C VAL A 84 4.17 2.85 11.24
N MET A 85 4.43 4.15 11.46
CA MET A 85 4.49 4.72 12.81
C MET A 85 3.17 4.56 13.58
N ARG A 86 2.02 4.74 12.91
CA ARG A 86 0.70 4.49 13.51
C ARG A 86 0.52 3.03 13.91
N GLN A 87 0.92 2.09 13.05
CA GLN A 87 0.83 0.66 13.38
C GLN A 87 1.75 0.28 14.55
N LEU A 88 2.99 0.78 14.56
CA LEU A 88 3.93 0.54 15.67
C LEU A 88 3.39 1.07 16.99
N LYS A 89 2.87 2.30 17.01
CA LYS A 89 2.20 2.86 18.19
C LYS A 89 1.04 1.99 18.64
N SER A 90 0.18 1.56 17.72
CA SER A 90 -0.95 0.68 18.04
C SER A 90 -0.50 -0.63 18.69
N ARG A 91 0.58 -1.26 18.20
CA ARG A 91 1.15 -2.47 18.81
C ARG A 91 1.74 -2.22 20.20
N LEU A 92 2.39 -1.07 20.41
CA LEU A 92 2.97 -0.71 21.71
C LEU A 92 1.90 -0.38 22.78
N TYR A 93 0.77 0.20 22.37
CA TYR A 93 -0.32 0.56 23.28
C TYR A 93 -1.43 -0.51 23.40
N ALA A 94 -1.39 -1.58 22.60
CA ALA A 94 -2.20 -2.77 22.78
C ALA A 94 -1.68 -3.58 23.98
N LYS A 95 -2.17 -3.24 25.18
CA LYS A 95 -1.86 -3.90 26.46
C LYS A 95 -1.99 -5.44 26.33
N PRO A 96 -1.08 -6.27 26.87
CA PRO A 96 -1.29 -7.72 26.87
C PRO A 96 -2.54 -8.08 27.71
N PRO A 97 -3.25 -9.18 27.37
CA PRO A 97 -4.37 -9.62 28.18
C PRO A 97 -3.87 -9.89 29.60
N ILE A 98 -4.52 -9.30 30.59
CA ILE A 98 -4.38 -9.73 31.98
C ILE A 98 -5.04 -11.11 32.02
N THR A 99 -4.25 -12.18 31.99
CA THR A 99 -4.72 -13.51 32.38
C THR A 99 -5.10 -13.45 33.85
N GLN A 100 -6.41 -13.47 34.13
CA GLN A 100 -6.96 -13.90 35.42
C GLN A 100 -7.17 -15.41 35.40
#